data_AF-A0A846NJS3-F1
#
_entry.id   AF-A0A846NJS3-F1
#
_cell.length_a   1.000
_cell.length_b   1.000
_cell.length_c   1.000
_cell.angle_alpha   90.00
_cell.angle_beta   90.00
_cell.angle_gamma   90.00
#
_symmetry.space_group_name_H-M   'P 1'
#
loop_
_entity.id
_entity.type
_entity.pdbx_description
1 polymer ?
#
loop_
_entity_poly.entity_id
_entity_poly.type
_entity_poly.pdbx_seq_one_letter_code
_entity_poly.pdbx_strand_id
1 'polypeptide(L)'
;ASENSEFGQPEIDRGFMPGWGGTQRLPRRVGLSQAKRLILTGERISAREAERIGLADVVVPMDKLEETTLEFAKRLANKAPLAIKRIKLVMNKGTDTN
;
A
#
# COMPACT_ATOMS: atom_id res chain seq x y z
N ALA A 1 -4.72 7.36 2.76
CA ALA A 1 -5.34 7.72 1.47
C ALA A 1 -6.47 8.72 1.74
N SER A 2 -6.86 9.53 0.76
CA SER A 2 -8.11 10.30 0.88
C SER A 2 -9.30 9.44 0.46
N GLU A 3 -10.51 9.78 0.92
CA GLU A 3 -11.75 9.12 0.49
C GLU A 3 -11.97 9.14 -1.03
N ASN A 4 -11.42 10.14 -1.72
CA ASN A 4 -11.53 10.29 -3.18
C ASN A 4 -10.49 9.47 -3.97
N SER A 5 -9.62 8.73 -3.29
CA SER A 5 -8.57 7.94 -3.95
C SER A 5 -9.13 6.68 -4.61
N GLU A 6 -8.59 6.32 -5.77
CA GLU A 6 -8.83 5.03 -6.44
C GLU A 6 -7.52 4.24 -6.56
N PHE A 7 -7.61 2.91 -6.50
CA PHE A 7 -6.46 2.00 -6.55
C PHE A 7 -6.71 0.85 -7.52
N GLY A 8 -5.69 0.38 -8.24
CA GLY A 8 -5.80 -0.76 -9.15
C GLY A 8 -4.48 -1.08 -9.86
N GLN A 9 -4.46 -2.16 -10.65
CA GLN A 9 -3.37 -2.55 -11.55
C GLN A 9 -3.95 -2.83 -12.96
N PRO A 10 -4.33 -1.78 -13.72
CA PRO A 10 -5.08 -1.91 -14.97
C PRO A 10 -4.20 -2.22 -16.20
N GLU A 11 -2.93 -2.61 -16.01
CA GLU A 11 -2.01 -2.93 -17.10
C GLU A 11 -2.50 -4.07 -18.00
N ILE A 12 -3.27 -5.01 -17.43
CA ILE A 12 -3.83 -6.15 -18.16
C ILE A 12 -4.77 -5.73 -19.29
N ASP A 13 -5.49 -4.61 -19.13
CA ASP A 13 -6.40 -4.06 -20.15
C ASP A 13 -5.66 -3.60 -21.41
N ARG A 14 -4.35 -3.39 -21.29
CA ARG A 14 -3.45 -3.03 -22.40
C ARG A 14 -2.52 -4.18 -22.81
N GLY A 15 -2.75 -5.39 -22.29
CA GLY A 15 -1.91 -6.57 -22.57
C GLY A 15 -0.54 -6.54 -21.90
N PHE A 16 -0.33 -5.67 -20.89
CA PHE A 16 0.92 -5.58 -20.16
C PHE A 16 0.83 -6.24 -18.79
N MET A 17 1.96 -6.75 -18.31
CA MET A 17 2.08 -7.17 -16.91
C MET A 17 2.24 -5.95 -15.99
N PRO A 18 1.78 -6.03 -14.72
CA PRO A 18 1.97 -4.96 -13.75
C PRO A 18 3.44 -4.56 -13.56
N GLY A 19 3.71 -3.26 -13.66
CA GLY A 19 5.06 -2.70 -13.53
C GLY A 19 5.51 -2.52 -12.08
N TRP A 20 6.75 -2.03 -11.89
CA TRP A 20 7.27 -1.56 -10.60
C TRP A 20 7.19 -2.55 -9.43
N GLY A 21 7.14 -3.85 -9.73
CA GLY A 21 6.99 -4.90 -8.73
C GLY A 21 5.57 -5.08 -8.21
N GLY A 22 4.53 -4.65 -8.94
CA GLY A 22 3.13 -4.84 -8.57
C GLY A 22 2.77 -6.30 -8.29
N THR A 23 3.27 -7.23 -9.10
CA THR A 23 3.11 -8.69 -8.90
C THR A 23 3.80 -9.23 -7.66
N GLN A 24 4.73 -8.46 -7.07
CA GLN A 24 5.49 -8.85 -5.89
C GLN A 24 4.96 -8.16 -4.63
N ARG A 25 4.75 -6.85 -4.67
CA ARG A 25 4.39 -6.06 -3.48
C ARG A 25 2.91 -6.18 -3.14
N LEU A 26 2.03 -6.20 -4.14
CA LEU A 26 0.59 -6.28 -3.90
C LEU A 26 0.19 -7.56 -3.13
N PRO A 27 0.60 -8.79 -3.53
CA PRO A 27 0.23 -9.99 -2.77
C PRO A 27 0.80 -10.02 -1.35
N ARG A 28 1.98 -9.42 -1.10
CA ARG A 28 2.53 -9.26 0.25
C ARG A 28 1.70 -8.29 1.12
N ARG A 29 0.97 -7.38 0.48
CA ARG A 29 0.18 -6.35 1.16
C ARG A 29 -1.27 -6.77 1.45
N VAL A 30 -1.95 -7.35 0.45
CA VAL A 30 -3.39 -7.66 0.51
C VAL A 30 -3.70 -9.17 0.48
N GLY A 31 -2.66 -10.00 0.44
CA GLY A 31 -2.79 -11.44 0.24
C GLY A 31 -2.94 -11.82 -1.25
N LEU A 32 -2.57 -13.07 -1.58
CA LEU A 32 -2.53 -13.53 -2.97
C LEU A 32 -3.89 -13.52 -3.67
N SER A 33 -4.97 -13.82 -2.95
CA SER A 33 -6.34 -13.85 -3.50
C SER A 33 -6.78 -12.46 -3.98
N GLN A 34 -6.70 -11.45 -3.11
CA GLN A 34 -7.06 -10.08 -3.48
C GLN A 34 -6.12 -9.51 -4.55
N ALA A 35 -4.83 -9.81 -4.47
CA ALA A 35 -3.88 -9.38 -5.50
C ALA A 35 -4.21 -9.96 -6.88
N LYS A 36 -4.54 -11.25 -6.97
CA LYS A 36 -4.99 -11.87 -8.23
C LYS A 36 -6.26 -11.23 -8.73
N ARG A 37 -7.24 -10.99 -7.85
CA ARG A 37 -8.47 -10.29 -8.22
C ARG A 37 -8.16 -8.95 -8.89
N LEU A 38 -7.38 -8.08 -8.24
CA LEU A 38 -7.07 -6.74 -8.77
C LEU A 38 -6.21 -6.79 -10.05
N ILE A 39 -5.21 -7.66 -10.11
CA ILE A 39 -4.28 -7.74 -11.26
C ILE A 39 -4.94 -8.38 -12.49
N LEU A 40 -5.69 -9.45 -12.30
CA LEU A 40 -6.23 -10.24 -13.41
C LEU A 40 -7.54 -9.66 -13.97
N THR A 41 -8.26 -8.86 -13.18
CA THR A 41 -9.47 -8.17 -13.66
C THR A 41 -9.19 -6.74 -14.13
N GLY A 42 -8.07 -6.15 -13.74
CA GLY A 42 -7.77 -4.73 -13.99
C GLY A 42 -8.66 -3.77 -13.20
N GLU A 43 -9.51 -4.26 -12.30
CA GLU A 43 -10.51 -3.44 -11.63
C GLU A 43 -9.87 -2.35 -10.75
N ARG A 44 -10.58 -1.22 -10.66
CA ARG A 44 -10.28 -0.15 -9.70
C ARG A 44 -11.17 -0.28 -8.49
N ILE A 45 -10.58 -0.09 -7.31
CA ILE A 45 -11.27 -0.09 -6.03
C ILE A 45 -11.21 1.29 -5.38
N SER A 46 -12.23 1.60 -4.58
CA SER A 46 -12.28 2.83 -3.79
C SER A 46 -11.25 2.81 -2.65
N ALA A 47 -10.99 3.99 -2.08
CA ALA A 47 -10.16 4.13 -0.88
C ALA A 47 -10.64 3.25 0.28
N ARG A 48 -11.97 3.17 0.51
CA ARG A 48 -12.56 2.36 1.58
C ARG A 48 -12.34 0.86 1.38
N GLU A 49 -12.45 0.38 0.15
CA GLU A 49 -12.12 -1.02 -0.15
C GLU A 49 -10.62 -1.28 0.00
N ALA A 50 -9.78 -0.33 -0.44
CA ALA A 50 -8.34 -0.41 -0.25
C ALA A 50 -7.95 -0.49 1.24
N GLU A 51 -8.62 0.25 2.12
CA GLU A 51 -8.46 0.14 3.58
C GLU A 51 -8.90 -1.23 4.10
N ARG A 52 -10.09 -1.69 3.69
CA ARG A 52 -10.66 -2.98 4.12
C ARG A 52 -9.76 -4.18 3.79
N ILE A 53 -9.12 -4.18 2.62
CA ILE A 53 -8.22 -5.26 2.19
C ILE A 53 -6.76 -5.05 2.65
N GLY A 54 -6.47 -3.96 3.36
CA GLY A 54 -5.14 -3.66 3.87
C GLY A 54 -4.17 -3.09 2.83
N LEU A 55 -4.65 -2.60 1.69
CA LEU A 55 -3.82 -1.88 0.70
C LEU A 55 -3.46 -0.47 1.20
N ALA A 56 -4.42 0.21 1.81
CA ALA A 56 -4.22 1.46 2.53
C ALA A 56 -4.34 1.23 4.05
N ASP A 57 -3.52 1.90 4.85
CA ASP A 57 -3.58 1.77 6.33
C ASP A 57 -4.72 2.58 6.95
N VAL A 58 -4.95 3.79 6.43
CA VAL A 58 -5.94 4.74 6.95
C VAL A 58 -6.53 5.54 5.79
N VAL A 59 -7.85 5.74 5.80
CA VAL A 59 -8.58 6.61 4.88
C VAL A 59 -9.24 7.76 5.63
N VAL A 60 -8.98 8.98 5.16
CA VAL A 60 -9.50 10.22 5.73
C VAL A 60 -10.16 11.11 4.67
N PRO A 61 -11.01 12.06 5.05
CA PRO A 61 -11.46 13.12 4.15
C PRO A 61 -10.29 13.84 3.46
N MET A 62 -10.50 14.34 2.25
CA MET A 62 -9.44 14.93 1.43
C MET A 62 -8.74 16.12 2.13
N ASP A 63 -9.50 16.97 2.80
CA ASP A 63 -9.02 18.13 3.56
C ASP A 63 -8.21 17.74 4.82
N LYS A 64 -8.30 16.48 5.25
CA LYS A 64 -7.56 15.93 6.41
C LYS A 64 -6.35 15.08 6.04
N LEU A 65 -6.12 14.85 4.75
CA LEU A 65 -5.05 13.97 4.28
C LEU A 65 -3.66 14.47 4.71
N GLU A 66 -3.38 15.76 4.50
CA GLU A 66 -2.08 16.35 4.81
C GLU A 66 -1.82 16.38 6.33
N GLU A 67 -2.78 16.88 7.09
CA GLU A 67 -2.74 16.94 8.56
C GLU A 67 -2.43 15.55 9.15
N THR A 68 -3.24 14.54 8.80
CA THR A 68 -3.09 13.17 9.29
C THR A 68 -1.72 12.57 8.90
N THR A 69 -1.27 12.84 7.67
CA THR A 69 0.03 12.35 7.19
C THR A 69 1.19 12.96 7.99
N LEU A 70 1.15 14.28 8.21
CA LEU A 70 2.18 15.00 8.95
C LEU A 70 2.19 14.62 10.43
N GLU A 71 1.03 14.38 11.05
CA GLU A 71 0.95 13.87 12.42
C GLU A 71 1.63 12.50 12.55
N PHE A 72 1.35 11.58 11.62
CA PHE A 72 2.01 10.27 11.59
C PHE A 72 3.52 10.41 11.38
N ALA A 73 3.95 11.27 10.45
CA ALA A 73 5.37 11.55 10.20
C ALA A 73 6.07 12.12 11.45
N LYS A 74 5.46 13.07 12.17
CA LYS A 74 5.97 13.64 13.42
C LYS A 74 6.13 12.55 14.50
N ARG A 75 5.17 11.64 14.61
CA ARG A 75 5.25 10.50 15.55
C ARG A 75 6.45 9.59 15.25
N LEU A 76 6.76 9.36 13.97
CA LEU A 76 7.94 8.60 13.55
C LEU A 76 9.25 9.38 13.76
N ALA A 77 9.26 10.68 13.44
CA ALA A 77 10.43 11.53 13.60
C ALA A 77 10.89 11.63 15.06
N ASN A 78 9.96 11.49 16.01
CA ASN A 78 10.25 11.48 17.45
C ASN A 78 10.79 10.13 17.98
N LYS A 79 11.13 9.17 17.11
CA LYS A 79 11.72 7.88 17.51
C LYS A 79 13.22 7.82 17.23
N ALA A 80 13.93 6.91 17.88
CA ALA A 80 15.37 6.74 17.68
C ALA A 80 15.68 6.38 16.20
N PRO A 81 16.41 7.23 15.46
CA PRO A 81 16.56 7.09 14.00
C PRO A 81 17.33 5.82 13.61
N LEU A 82 18.36 5.45 14.38
CA LEU A 82 19.11 4.21 14.15
C LEU A 82 18.25 2.97 14.40
N ALA A 83 17.36 3.00 15.40
CA ALA A 83 16.43 1.91 15.66
C ALA A 83 15.43 1.77 14.52
N ILE A 84 14.79 2.86 14.06
CA ILE A 84 13.89 2.83 12.89
C ILE A 84 14.58 2.22 11.68
N LYS A 85 15.80 2.67 11.37
CA LYS A 85 16.57 2.17 10.23
C LYS A 85 16.79 0.66 10.32
N ARG A 86 17.23 0.16 11.49
CA ARG A 86 17.51 -1.26 11.69
C ARG A 86 16.26 -2.12 11.68
N ILE A 87 15.19 -1.68 12.35
CA ILE A 87 13.90 -2.37 12.38
C ILE A 87 13.33 -2.51 10.96
N LYS A 88 13.28 -1.41 10.20
CA LYS A 88 12.83 -1.45 8.79
C LYS A 88 13.66 -2.41 7.94
N LEU A 89 14.98 -2.39 8.10
CA LEU A 89 15.88 -3.26 7.33
C LEU A 89 15.59 -4.75 7.59
N VAL A 90 15.50 -5.16 8.85
CA VAL A 90 15.31 -6.58 9.19
C VAL A 90 13.89 -7.06 8.85
N MET A 91 12.87 -6.20 9.00
CA MET A 91 11.51 -6.51 8.57
C MET A 91 11.45 -6.77 7.06
N ASN A 92 11.99 -5.86 6.25
CA ASN A 92 11.96 -5.99 4.79
C ASN A 92 12.72 -7.24 4.32
N LYS A 93 13.90 -7.51 4.89
CA LYS A 93 14.66 -8.72 4.58
C LYS A 93 13.90 -10.00 4.93
N GLY A 94 13.21 -10.02 6.08
CA GLY A 94 12.42 -11.18 6.50
C GLY A 94 11.20 -11.45 5.61
N THR A 95 10.65 -10.43 4.96
CA THR A 95 9.52 -10.59 4.02
C THR A 95 9.92 -11.05 2.61
N ASP A 96 11.21 -11.01 2.29
CA ASP A 96 11.74 -11.46 0.98
C ASP A 96 12.08 -12.96 0.96
N THR A 97 12.13 -13.62 2.12
CA THR A 97 12.57 -15.04 2.27
C THR A 97 11.44 -16.08 2.22
N ASN A 98 10.22 -15.69 1.87
CA ASN A 98 9.07 -16.60 1.68
C ASN A 98 8.60 -16.62 0.22
#